data_AF-A0AAD6ANR8-F1
#
_entry.id   AF-A0AAD6ANR8-F1
#
_cell.length_a   1.000
_cell.length_b   1.000
_cell.length_c   1.000
_cell.angle_alpha   90.00
_cell.angle_beta   90.00
_cell.angle_gamma   90.00
#
_symmetry.space_group_name_H-M   'P 1'
#
loop_
_entity.id
_entity.type
_entity.pdbx_description
1 polymer ?
#
loop_
_entity_poly.entity_id
_entity_poly.type
_entity_poly.pdbx_seq_one_letter_code
_entity_poly.pdbx_strand_id
1 'polypeptide(L)'
;MSTSKLSGKRKVDDDNRRFQEKWETEYFFVEYRGNATCLICTEKIAIYKEYNVKRHYSTKHAEYAKYLGEEREKRVTELKKCLWKQRNLFKKGSNEADLAVEASYVVSEMIAMAGKPFTEGEFIKKCMLQAASIVCPEKKGQFNNMSLSANTVAERISDLSSDIYDQLCDKAKLFCAYSVALDERTDITDTAQLAMYVQSSEESPEDLEALIEEARGEHEKETEETSINENDIEPEVVLTEDEKAIKAYLSEGDPLPSQILDTVIAPYWKQEPYK
;
A
#
# COMPACT_ATOMS: atom_id res chain seq x y z
N MET A 1 -16.13 60.72 39.03
CA MET A 1 -16.58 59.35 38.71
C MET A 1 -15.39 58.61 38.14
N SER A 2 -15.04 57.43 38.66
CA SER A 2 -13.81 56.72 38.26
C SER A 2 -14.16 55.49 37.42
N THR A 3 -13.87 55.53 36.13
CA THR A 3 -14.14 54.42 35.20
C THR A 3 -13.10 53.32 35.34
N SER A 4 -13.46 52.23 35.99
CA SER A 4 -12.61 51.04 36.10
C SER A 4 -12.45 50.36 34.73
N LYS A 5 -11.21 50.23 34.26
CA LYS A 5 -10.90 49.44 33.06
C LYS A 5 -11.23 47.97 33.31
N LEU A 6 -12.27 47.47 32.63
CA LEU A 6 -12.59 46.04 32.57
C LEU A 6 -11.40 45.29 31.97
N SER A 7 -10.74 44.45 32.76
CA SER A 7 -9.67 43.58 32.27
C SER A 7 -10.25 42.51 31.35
N GLY A 8 -9.81 42.50 30.09
CA GLY A 8 -10.31 41.56 29.08
C GLY A 8 -10.17 40.09 29.49
N LYS A 9 -11.13 39.26 29.08
CA LYS A 9 -11.07 37.80 29.25
C LYS A 9 -9.91 37.25 28.41
N ARG A 10 -8.78 36.96 29.05
CA ARG A 10 -7.62 36.31 28.42
C ARG A 10 -8.04 34.96 27.82
N LYS A 11 -7.69 34.71 26.56
CA LYS A 11 -7.92 33.43 25.88
C LYS A 11 -7.02 32.34 26.45
N VAL A 12 -7.26 31.10 26.03
CA VAL A 12 -6.48 29.93 26.51
C VAL A 12 -5.16 29.81 25.76
N ASP A 13 -5.12 30.28 24.51
CA ASP A 13 -4.15 29.90 23.49
C ASP A 13 -2.87 30.76 23.49
N ASP A 14 -2.96 32.01 23.96
CA ASP A 14 -1.83 32.96 24.04
C ASP A 14 -0.68 32.53 24.99
N ASP A 15 -0.94 31.59 25.90
CA ASP A 15 -0.20 31.45 27.16
C ASP A 15 0.77 30.25 27.18
N ASN A 16 1.00 29.60 26.01
CA ASN A 16 1.95 28.49 25.73
C ASN A 16 2.12 27.48 26.89
N ARG A 17 1.00 27.05 27.48
CA ARG A 17 0.98 26.31 28.74
C ARG A 17 1.37 24.86 28.54
N ARG A 18 2.67 24.56 28.61
CA ARG A 18 3.21 23.19 28.57
C ARG A 18 3.11 22.52 29.94
N PHE A 19 3.13 21.19 29.95
CA PHE A 19 3.33 20.42 31.18
C PHE A 19 4.70 20.76 31.80
N GLN A 20 4.83 20.59 33.12
CA GLN A 20 6.06 20.88 33.87
C GLN A 20 6.49 19.64 34.64
N GLU A 21 7.68 19.12 34.38
CA GLU A 21 8.20 17.88 35.00
C GLU A 21 8.25 17.96 36.53
N LYS A 22 8.44 19.15 37.10
CA LYS A 22 8.38 19.34 38.55
C LYS A 22 7.04 18.92 39.16
N TRP A 23 5.93 18.95 38.41
CA TRP A 23 4.62 18.49 38.88
C TRP A 23 4.54 16.97 39.08
N GLU A 24 5.48 16.19 38.52
CA GLU A 24 5.61 14.77 38.81
C GLU A 24 6.00 14.54 40.27
N THR A 25 7.06 15.19 40.73
CA THR A 25 7.54 15.07 42.12
C THR A 25 6.75 15.94 43.08
N GLU A 26 6.37 17.16 42.70
CA GLU A 26 5.57 18.06 43.57
C GLU A 26 4.15 17.52 43.83
N TYR A 27 3.44 17.08 42.78
CA TYR A 27 1.98 16.85 42.84
C TYR A 27 1.53 15.46 42.36
N PHE A 28 2.45 14.54 42.03
CA PHE A 28 2.13 13.21 41.48
C PHE A 28 1.30 13.26 40.17
N PHE A 29 1.59 14.19 39.27
CA PHE A 29 0.98 14.27 37.92
C PHE A 29 1.96 13.89 36.82
N VAL A 30 1.48 13.38 35.68
CA VAL A 30 2.29 13.14 34.46
C VAL A 30 1.56 13.63 33.22
N GLU A 31 2.28 14.03 32.17
CA GLU A 31 1.67 14.18 30.84
C GLU A 31 1.38 12.80 30.24
N TYR A 32 0.10 12.55 29.94
CA TYR A 32 -0.35 11.30 29.34
C TYR A 32 -1.51 11.56 28.37
N ARG A 33 -1.29 11.22 27.09
CA ARG A 33 -2.23 11.50 25.98
C ARG A 33 -2.68 12.97 25.94
N GLY A 34 -1.73 13.91 25.98
CA GLY A 34 -1.99 15.36 25.90
C GLY A 34 -2.81 15.94 27.06
N ASN A 35 -2.83 15.27 28.22
CA ASN A 35 -3.53 15.70 29.43
C ASN A 35 -2.65 15.46 30.66
N ALA A 36 -2.75 16.31 31.69
CA ALA A 36 -2.11 16.04 32.98
C ALA A 36 -2.93 14.98 33.73
N THR A 37 -2.38 13.78 33.91
CA THR A 37 -3.04 12.65 34.58
C THR A 37 -2.45 12.43 35.96
N CYS A 38 -3.29 12.29 36.98
CA CYS A 38 -2.85 12.01 38.35
C CYS A 38 -2.38 10.55 38.47
N LEU A 39 -1.18 10.33 39.00
CA LEU A 39 -0.60 9.01 39.27
C LEU A 39 -1.32 8.23 40.38
N ILE A 40 -2.07 8.91 41.25
CA ILE A 40 -2.71 8.31 42.44
C ILE A 40 -4.13 7.83 42.11
N CYS A 41 -4.94 8.65 41.44
CA CYS A 41 -6.36 8.35 41.14
C CYS A 41 -6.71 8.29 39.64
N THR A 42 -5.77 8.50 38.73
CA THR A 42 -5.95 8.50 37.26
C THR A 42 -6.90 9.57 36.68
N GLU A 43 -7.37 10.51 37.50
CA GLU A 43 -8.15 11.68 37.03
C GLU A 43 -7.30 12.58 36.12
N LYS A 44 -7.93 13.16 35.10
CA LYS A 44 -7.29 13.96 34.05
C LYS A 44 -7.62 15.44 34.20
N ILE A 45 -6.62 16.28 33.94
CA ILE A 45 -6.73 17.74 33.90
C ILE A 45 -6.30 18.20 32.51
N ALA A 46 -7.27 18.65 31.72
CA ALA A 46 -7.07 19.08 30.32
C ALA A 46 -6.40 20.46 30.16
N ILE A 47 -6.36 21.27 31.23
CA ILE A 47 -5.73 22.60 31.22
C ILE A 47 -4.48 22.56 32.09
N TYR A 48 -3.31 22.54 31.43
CA TYR A 48 -1.99 22.67 32.06
C TYR A 48 -1.87 24.01 32.80
N LYS A 49 -2.09 23.97 34.12
CA LYS A 49 -1.96 25.13 35.00
C LYS A 49 -1.68 24.63 36.40
N GLU A 50 -0.63 25.13 37.04
CA GLU A 50 -0.20 24.62 38.35
C GLU A 50 -1.31 24.69 39.41
N TYR A 51 -2.13 25.75 39.39
CA TYR A 51 -3.31 25.85 40.25
C TYR A 51 -4.26 24.65 40.16
N ASN A 52 -4.44 24.05 38.97
CA ASN A 52 -5.36 22.93 38.77
C ASN A 52 -4.80 21.64 39.38
N VAL A 53 -3.55 21.28 39.04
CA VAL A 53 -2.87 20.09 39.59
C VAL A 53 -2.63 20.20 41.09
N LYS A 54 -2.21 21.38 41.57
CA LYS A 54 -2.02 21.68 42.99
C LYS A 54 -3.34 21.63 43.77
N ARG A 55 -4.43 22.21 43.25
CA ARG A 55 -5.76 22.13 43.87
C ARG A 55 -6.21 20.68 43.96
N HIS A 56 -6.13 19.92 42.87
CA HIS A 56 -6.46 18.49 42.89
C HIS A 56 -5.68 17.75 43.99
N TYR A 57 -4.35 17.86 43.97
CA TYR A 57 -3.46 17.21 44.93
C TYR A 57 -3.82 17.59 46.38
N SER A 58 -3.94 18.89 46.68
CA SER A 58 -4.27 19.37 48.02
C SER A 58 -5.70 19.07 48.48
N THR A 59 -6.65 18.77 47.58
CA THR A 59 -8.04 18.42 47.96
C THR A 59 -8.36 16.92 47.97
N LYS A 60 -7.61 16.09 47.22
CA LYS A 60 -7.86 14.65 47.09
C LYS A 60 -6.74 13.76 47.66
N HIS A 61 -5.52 14.28 47.75
CA HIS A 61 -4.30 13.52 48.04
C HIS A 61 -3.36 14.22 49.04
N ALA A 62 -3.92 15.00 49.97
CA ALA A 62 -3.14 15.72 50.99
C ALA A 62 -2.30 14.75 51.86
N GLU A 63 -2.76 13.53 52.08
CA GLU A 63 -2.09 12.45 52.80
C GLU A 63 -0.78 11.96 52.12
N TYR A 64 -0.56 12.30 50.85
CA TYR A 64 0.71 12.05 50.14
C TYR A 64 1.77 13.13 50.43
N ALA A 65 1.47 14.17 51.21
CA ALA A 65 2.45 15.15 51.67
C ALA A 65 3.48 14.57 52.65
N LYS A 66 3.20 13.40 53.25
CA LYS A 66 4.13 12.69 54.16
C LYS A 66 5.39 12.17 53.49
N TYR A 67 5.34 11.89 52.17
CA TYR A 67 6.47 11.37 51.41
C TYR A 67 7.41 12.52 51.03
N LEU A 68 8.68 12.44 51.43
CA LEU A 68 9.69 13.49 51.18
C LEU A 68 10.97 12.89 50.57
N GLY A 69 11.69 13.70 49.81
CA GLY A 69 12.96 13.31 49.17
C GLY A 69 12.89 12.00 48.37
N GLU A 70 13.90 11.14 48.57
CA GLU A 70 14.07 9.88 47.86
C GLU A 70 12.86 8.92 47.99
N GLU A 71 12.14 8.93 49.12
CA GLU A 71 10.94 8.11 49.30
C GLU A 71 9.80 8.58 48.38
N ARG A 72 9.68 9.90 48.18
CA ARG A 72 8.72 10.51 47.25
C ARG A 72 9.03 10.11 45.80
N GLU A 73 10.30 10.16 45.41
CA GLU A 73 10.77 9.79 44.06
C GLU A 73 10.60 8.29 43.78
N LYS A 74 10.90 7.43 44.77
CA LYS A 74 10.58 5.99 44.74
C LYS A 74 9.08 5.79 44.51
N ARG A 75 8.23 6.49 45.25
CA ARG A 75 6.76 6.35 45.12
C ARG A 75 6.20 6.89 43.80
N VAL A 76 6.73 8.00 43.27
CA VAL A 76 6.42 8.49 41.91
C VAL A 76 6.81 7.42 40.88
N THR A 77 8.00 6.83 41.02
CA THR A 77 8.51 5.78 40.12
C THR A 77 7.67 4.51 40.15
N GLU A 78 7.20 4.08 41.32
CA GLU A 78 6.27 2.96 41.47
C GLU A 78 4.92 3.22 40.79
N LEU A 79 4.31 4.38 41.08
CA LEU A 79 3.00 4.72 40.51
C LEU A 79 3.07 4.90 38.99
N LYS A 80 4.15 5.52 38.47
CA LYS A 80 4.48 5.52 37.03
C LYS A 80 4.54 4.09 36.49
N LYS A 81 5.32 3.19 37.10
CA LYS A 81 5.42 1.78 36.68
C LYS A 81 4.06 1.06 36.67
N CYS A 82 3.17 1.36 37.61
CA CYS A 82 1.80 0.81 37.61
C CYS A 82 0.95 1.37 36.45
N LEU A 83 0.97 2.67 36.20
CA LEU A 83 0.24 3.30 35.08
C LEU A 83 0.75 2.81 33.71
N TRP A 84 2.06 2.64 33.54
CA TRP A 84 2.65 2.04 32.34
C TRP A 84 2.30 0.55 32.18
N LYS A 85 2.20 -0.22 33.28
CA LYS A 85 1.70 -1.60 33.21
C LYS A 85 0.25 -1.66 32.74
N GLN A 86 -0.62 -0.75 33.17
CA GLN A 86 -2.00 -0.66 32.68
C GLN A 86 -2.07 -0.38 31.16
N ARG A 87 -1.20 0.47 30.62
CA ARG A 87 -1.07 0.68 29.16
C ARG A 87 -0.78 -0.64 28.42
N ASN A 88 0.12 -1.46 28.95
CA ASN A 88 0.58 -2.68 28.29
C ASN A 88 -0.49 -3.79 28.26
N LEU A 89 -1.43 -3.81 29.21
CA LEU A 89 -2.55 -4.76 29.18
C LEU A 89 -3.46 -4.51 27.97
N PHE A 90 -3.85 -3.25 27.72
CA PHE A 90 -4.63 -2.90 26.54
C PHE A 90 -3.85 -3.07 25.23
N LYS A 91 -2.54 -2.78 25.21
CA LYS A 91 -1.71 -3.00 24.03
C LYS A 91 -1.47 -4.47 23.69
N LYS A 92 -1.51 -5.37 24.68
CA LYS A 92 -1.39 -6.81 24.42
C LYS A 92 -2.61 -7.36 23.67
N GLY A 93 -3.80 -6.81 23.96
CA GLY A 93 -5.04 -7.20 23.30
C GLY A 93 -5.19 -6.73 21.84
N SER A 94 -4.55 -5.63 21.43
CA SER A 94 -4.54 -5.23 20.01
C SER A 94 -3.66 -6.17 19.20
N ASN A 95 -2.39 -6.34 19.60
CA ASN A 95 -1.39 -7.11 18.85
C ASN A 95 -1.85 -8.55 18.51
N GLU A 96 -2.63 -9.20 19.38
CA GLU A 96 -3.15 -10.56 19.16
C GLU A 96 -4.33 -10.62 18.18
N ALA A 97 -5.10 -9.53 18.05
CA ALA A 97 -6.10 -9.36 17.00
C ALA A 97 -5.46 -8.94 15.67
N ASP A 98 -4.49 -8.02 15.71
CA ASP A 98 -3.75 -7.53 14.54
C ASP A 98 -3.09 -8.70 13.78
N LEU A 99 -2.36 -9.57 14.49
CA LEU A 99 -1.75 -10.80 13.94
C LEU A 99 -2.78 -11.81 13.39
N ALA A 100 -3.98 -11.87 13.98
CA ALA A 100 -5.04 -12.76 13.50
C ALA A 100 -5.71 -12.23 12.23
N VAL A 101 -5.69 -10.91 11.99
CA VAL A 101 -6.12 -10.28 10.73
C VAL A 101 -5.05 -10.46 9.66
N GLU A 102 -3.77 -10.20 9.97
CA GLU A 102 -2.63 -10.43 9.07
C GLU A 102 -2.62 -11.87 8.53
N ALA A 103 -2.71 -12.86 9.41
CA ALA A 103 -2.80 -14.27 9.01
C ALA A 103 -4.07 -14.61 8.20
N SER A 104 -5.17 -13.88 8.37
CA SER A 104 -6.39 -14.07 7.56
C SER A 104 -6.22 -13.61 6.12
N TYR A 105 -5.42 -12.55 5.87
CA TYR A 105 -5.06 -12.12 4.52
C TYR A 105 -4.21 -13.21 3.83
N VAL A 106 -3.11 -13.64 4.46
CA VAL A 106 -2.20 -14.65 3.89
C VAL A 106 -2.91 -15.97 3.55
N VAL A 107 -3.84 -16.44 4.39
CA VAL A 107 -4.64 -17.63 4.08
C VAL A 107 -5.63 -17.38 2.93
N SER A 108 -6.22 -16.19 2.84
CA SER A 108 -7.15 -15.84 1.74
C SER A 108 -6.42 -15.68 0.39
N GLU A 109 -5.22 -15.11 0.41
CA GLU A 109 -4.31 -15.02 -0.73
C GLU A 109 -3.93 -16.42 -1.26
N MET A 110 -3.54 -17.34 -0.37
CA MET A 110 -3.25 -18.73 -0.75
C MET A 110 -4.47 -19.46 -1.35
N ILE A 111 -5.69 -19.19 -0.85
CA ILE A 111 -6.93 -19.73 -1.43
C ILE A 111 -7.14 -19.19 -2.86
N ALA A 112 -6.92 -17.89 -3.07
CA ALA A 112 -7.05 -17.25 -4.38
C ALA A 112 -6.02 -17.79 -5.39
N MET A 113 -4.73 -17.78 -5.04
CA MET A 113 -3.64 -18.27 -5.91
C MET A 113 -3.81 -19.75 -6.27
N ALA A 114 -4.37 -20.57 -5.38
CA ALA A 114 -4.65 -21.99 -5.63
C ALA A 114 -5.99 -22.24 -6.38
N GLY A 115 -6.69 -21.19 -6.83
CA GLY A 115 -7.96 -21.27 -7.55
C GLY A 115 -9.07 -21.95 -6.75
N LYS A 116 -9.10 -21.78 -5.42
CA LYS A 116 -9.98 -22.53 -4.51
C LYS A 116 -11.26 -21.77 -4.15
N PRO A 117 -12.39 -22.48 -3.93
CA PRO A 117 -13.61 -21.86 -3.42
C PRO A 117 -13.38 -21.19 -2.05
N PHE A 118 -13.98 -20.03 -1.82
CA PHE A 118 -13.84 -19.27 -0.57
C PHE A 118 -14.26 -20.05 0.68
N THR A 119 -15.10 -21.09 0.53
CA THR A 119 -15.51 -22.02 1.59
C THR A 119 -14.35 -22.85 2.16
N GLU A 120 -13.22 -22.99 1.46
CA GLU A 120 -12.02 -23.67 1.97
C GLU A 120 -11.44 -22.99 3.22
N GLY A 121 -11.65 -21.67 3.39
CA GLY A 121 -11.23 -20.96 4.60
C GLY A 121 -11.77 -21.59 5.88
N GLU A 122 -13.02 -22.07 5.86
CA GLU A 122 -13.59 -22.76 7.01
C GLU A 122 -12.97 -24.14 7.24
N PHE A 123 -12.65 -24.87 6.18
CA PHE A 123 -12.02 -26.19 6.27
C PHE A 123 -10.59 -26.06 6.81
N ILE A 124 -9.81 -25.13 6.25
CA ILE A 124 -8.47 -24.77 6.73
C ILE A 124 -8.51 -24.35 8.21
N LYS A 125 -9.47 -23.52 8.62
CA LYS A 125 -9.66 -23.16 10.04
C LYS A 125 -9.99 -24.38 10.92
N LYS A 126 -10.85 -25.30 10.46
CA LYS A 126 -11.18 -26.55 11.17
C LYS A 126 -9.92 -27.42 11.32
N CYS A 127 -9.10 -27.56 10.29
CA CYS A 127 -7.82 -28.28 10.34
C CYS A 127 -6.83 -27.67 11.33
N MET A 128 -6.61 -26.35 11.28
CA MET A 128 -5.72 -25.65 12.22
C MET A 128 -6.17 -25.82 13.67
N LEU A 129 -7.47 -25.71 13.95
CA LEU A 129 -8.02 -25.86 15.31
C LEU A 129 -7.89 -27.28 15.88
N GLN A 130 -7.93 -28.31 15.03
CA GLN A 130 -7.67 -29.69 15.46
C GLN A 130 -6.18 -29.92 15.71
N ALA A 131 -5.30 -29.52 14.78
CA ALA A 131 -3.86 -29.63 14.94
C ALA A 131 -3.35 -28.89 16.19
N ALA A 132 -3.76 -27.63 16.37
CA ALA A 132 -3.40 -26.83 17.54
C ALA A 132 -3.91 -27.45 18.86
N SER A 133 -5.03 -28.16 18.86
CA SER A 133 -5.54 -28.81 20.08
C SER A 133 -4.70 -29.99 20.56
N ILE A 134 -3.86 -30.57 19.69
CA ILE A 134 -2.96 -31.69 20.00
C ILE A 134 -1.53 -31.18 20.22
N VAL A 135 -1.06 -30.26 19.40
CA VAL A 135 0.36 -29.84 19.36
C VAL A 135 0.66 -28.65 20.29
N CYS A 136 -0.27 -27.70 20.42
CA CYS A 136 -0.08 -26.45 21.18
C CYS A 136 -1.41 -25.93 21.76
N PRO A 137 -2.06 -26.70 22.66
CA PRO A 137 -3.39 -26.39 23.16
C PRO A 137 -3.48 -25.01 23.85
N GLU A 138 -2.38 -24.51 24.39
CA GLU A 138 -2.26 -23.18 24.99
C GLU A 138 -2.39 -22.03 23.97
N LYS A 139 -2.12 -22.29 22.68
CA LYS A 139 -2.30 -21.32 21.59
C LYS A 139 -3.59 -21.51 20.79
N LYS A 140 -4.39 -22.54 21.06
CA LYS A 140 -5.63 -22.84 20.31
C LYS A 140 -6.58 -21.65 20.18
N GLY A 141 -6.61 -20.75 21.17
CA GLY A 141 -7.40 -19.51 21.14
C GLY A 141 -7.03 -18.55 20.00
N GLN A 142 -5.75 -18.47 19.63
CA GLN A 142 -5.26 -17.58 18.56
C GLN A 142 -5.81 -18.00 17.19
N PHE A 143 -5.73 -19.29 16.87
CA PHE A 143 -6.33 -19.87 15.67
C PHE A 143 -7.88 -19.76 15.64
N ASN A 144 -8.52 -19.67 16.81
CA ASN A 144 -9.97 -19.47 16.88
C ASN A 144 -10.39 -18.04 16.54
N ASN A 145 -9.54 -17.05 16.84
CA ASN A 145 -9.82 -15.62 16.59
C ASN A 145 -9.64 -15.22 15.11
N MET A 146 -8.87 -15.99 14.32
CA MET A 146 -8.68 -15.77 12.88
C MET A 146 -10.00 -15.96 12.11
N SER A 147 -10.49 -14.92 11.43
CA SER A 147 -11.73 -15.00 10.63
C SER A 147 -11.45 -15.56 9.24
N LEU A 148 -12.10 -16.67 8.90
CA LEU A 148 -11.97 -17.39 7.62
C LEU A 148 -13.33 -17.98 7.17
N SER A 149 -14.42 -17.22 7.32
CA SER A 149 -15.68 -17.58 6.66
C SER A 149 -15.57 -17.29 5.15
N ALA A 150 -16.42 -17.89 4.32
CA ALA A 150 -16.41 -17.63 2.88
C ALA A 150 -16.56 -16.13 2.54
N ASN A 151 -17.38 -15.39 3.30
CA ASN A 151 -17.50 -13.94 3.17
C ASN A 151 -16.20 -13.22 3.54
N THR A 152 -15.56 -13.57 4.67
CA THR A 152 -14.28 -12.95 5.04
C THR A 152 -13.20 -13.22 4.00
N VAL A 153 -13.12 -14.44 3.45
CA VAL A 153 -12.16 -14.77 2.40
C VAL A 153 -12.42 -13.95 1.13
N ALA A 154 -13.69 -13.81 0.72
CA ALA A 154 -14.07 -12.97 -0.42
C ALA A 154 -13.75 -11.48 -0.19
N GLU A 155 -14.07 -10.94 0.99
CA GLU A 155 -13.72 -9.57 1.41
C GLU A 155 -12.20 -9.35 1.35
N ARG A 156 -11.41 -10.25 1.95
CA ARG A 156 -9.94 -10.15 1.99
C ARG A 156 -9.30 -10.25 0.60
N ILE A 157 -9.86 -11.06 -0.30
CA ILE A 157 -9.41 -11.13 -1.70
C ILE A 157 -9.78 -9.85 -2.45
N SER A 158 -10.95 -9.26 -2.17
CA SER A 158 -11.36 -7.97 -2.75
C SER A 158 -10.50 -6.80 -2.25
N ASP A 159 -10.14 -6.79 -0.96
CA ASP A 159 -9.22 -5.82 -0.36
C ASP A 159 -7.85 -5.87 -1.08
N LEU A 160 -7.26 -7.08 -1.20
CA LEU A 160 -5.98 -7.31 -1.88
C LEU A 160 -6.04 -6.94 -3.37
N SER A 161 -7.14 -7.27 -4.05
CA SER A 161 -7.36 -6.90 -5.45
C SER A 161 -7.40 -5.38 -5.65
N SER A 162 -8.04 -4.65 -4.74
CA SER A 162 -8.07 -3.18 -4.76
C SER A 162 -6.69 -2.58 -4.53
N ASP A 163 -5.93 -3.08 -3.55
CA ASP A 163 -4.58 -2.60 -3.26
C ASP A 163 -3.61 -2.85 -4.44
N ILE A 164 -3.68 -4.03 -5.06
CA ILE A 164 -2.93 -4.36 -6.28
C ILE A 164 -3.35 -3.44 -7.44
N TYR A 165 -4.64 -3.17 -7.61
CA TYR A 165 -5.15 -2.26 -8.63
C TYR A 165 -4.65 -0.82 -8.42
N ASP A 166 -4.73 -0.29 -7.19
CA ASP A 166 -4.25 1.05 -6.85
C ASP A 166 -2.73 1.17 -7.05
N GLN A 167 -1.95 0.15 -6.65
CA GLN A 167 -0.51 0.06 -6.94
C GLN A 167 -0.20 0.04 -8.45
N LEU A 168 -0.99 -0.69 -9.25
CA LEU A 168 -0.85 -0.71 -10.71
C LEU A 168 -1.20 0.64 -11.34
N CYS A 169 -2.24 1.32 -10.85
CA CYS A 169 -2.60 2.66 -11.29
C CYS A 169 -1.55 3.71 -10.89
N ASP A 170 -0.87 3.57 -9.74
CA ASP A 170 0.24 4.44 -9.36
C ASP A 170 1.49 4.21 -10.22
N LYS A 171 1.82 2.95 -10.55
CA LYS A 171 2.90 2.62 -11.51
C LYS A 171 2.60 3.11 -12.93
N ALA A 172 1.36 2.96 -13.40
CA ALA A 172 0.98 3.35 -14.75
C ALA A 172 1.14 4.86 -15.03
N LYS A 173 1.15 5.71 -13.99
CA LYS A 173 1.44 7.16 -14.10
C LYS A 173 2.92 7.47 -14.38
N LEU A 174 3.80 6.47 -14.28
CA LEU A 174 5.25 6.58 -14.48
C LEU A 174 5.74 5.98 -15.81
N PHE A 175 4.87 5.31 -16.56
CA PHE A 175 5.25 4.68 -17.83
C PHE A 175 5.55 5.76 -18.89
N CYS A 176 6.77 5.77 -19.44
CA CYS A 176 7.11 6.63 -20.57
C CYS A 176 6.45 6.14 -21.87
N ALA A 177 6.31 4.82 -22.03
CA ALA A 177 5.55 4.18 -23.08
C ALA A 177 4.97 2.83 -22.62
N TYR A 178 3.94 2.35 -23.31
CA TYR A 178 3.37 1.03 -23.12
C TYR A 178 2.82 0.48 -24.45
N SER A 179 2.82 -0.84 -24.58
CA SER A 179 2.14 -1.58 -25.64
C SER A 179 0.94 -2.34 -25.06
N VAL A 180 -0.06 -2.61 -25.90
CA VAL A 180 -1.24 -3.40 -25.55
C VAL A 180 -1.46 -4.45 -26.63
N ALA A 181 -1.58 -5.71 -26.22
CA ALA A 181 -2.02 -6.80 -27.09
C ALA A 181 -3.41 -7.28 -26.68
N LEU A 182 -4.26 -7.55 -27.67
CA LEU A 182 -5.64 -8.00 -27.52
C LEU A 182 -5.79 -9.36 -28.20
N ASP A 183 -6.35 -10.35 -27.50
CA ASP A 183 -6.60 -11.70 -28.01
C ASP A 183 -8.05 -12.07 -27.69
N GLU A 184 -8.92 -12.11 -28.70
CA GLU A 184 -10.33 -12.46 -28.58
C GLU A 184 -10.57 -13.88 -29.09
N ARG A 185 -11.17 -14.74 -28.26
CA ARG A 185 -11.49 -16.13 -28.60
C ARG A 185 -12.86 -16.50 -28.09
N THR A 186 -13.65 -17.22 -28.89
CA THR A 186 -14.88 -17.85 -28.40
C THR A 186 -14.57 -19.13 -27.63
N ASP A 187 -15.26 -19.33 -26.51
CA ASP A 187 -15.17 -20.55 -25.72
C ASP A 187 -16.14 -21.65 -26.21
N ILE A 188 -16.12 -22.81 -25.54
CA ILE A 188 -16.96 -23.97 -25.87
C ILE A 188 -18.47 -23.75 -25.68
N THR A 189 -18.88 -22.57 -25.20
CA THR A 189 -20.28 -22.13 -25.05
C THR A 189 -20.67 -21.02 -26.03
N ASP A 190 -19.81 -20.71 -27.01
CA ASP A 190 -19.97 -19.59 -27.96
C ASP A 190 -19.93 -18.20 -27.27
N THR A 191 -19.33 -18.12 -26.08
CA THR A 191 -19.09 -16.85 -25.39
C THR A 191 -17.72 -16.30 -25.80
N ALA A 192 -17.69 -15.08 -26.33
CA ALA A 192 -16.43 -14.38 -26.63
C ALA A 192 -15.71 -13.97 -25.34
N GLN A 193 -14.42 -14.31 -25.25
CA GLN A 193 -13.52 -13.94 -24.15
C GLN A 193 -12.38 -13.10 -24.72
N LEU A 194 -12.20 -11.90 -24.18
CA LEU A 194 -11.12 -10.97 -24.56
C LEU A 194 -10.03 -10.97 -23.48
N ALA A 195 -8.83 -11.41 -23.83
CA ALA A 195 -7.63 -11.22 -23.03
C ALA A 195 -6.95 -9.90 -23.42
N MET A 196 -6.52 -9.13 -22.42
CA MET A 196 -5.76 -7.90 -22.58
C MET A 196 -4.40 -8.05 -21.89
N TYR A 197 -3.32 -7.87 -22.64
CA TYR A 197 -1.95 -7.86 -22.13
C TYR A 197 -1.39 -6.45 -22.27
N VAL A 198 -0.79 -5.92 -21.20
CA VAL A 198 -0.14 -4.61 -21.19
C VAL A 198 1.31 -4.79 -20.79
N GLN A 199 2.23 -4.27 -21.60
CA GLN A 199 3.65 -4.23 -21.31
C GLN A 199 4.11 -2.77 -21.32
N SER A 200 4.94 -2.38 -20.37
CA SER A 200 5.53 -1.03 -20.30
C SER A 200 7.05 -1.11 -20.20
N SER A 201 7.72 -0.02 -20.56
CA SER A 201 9.12 0.19 -20.18
C SER A 201 9.22 1.32 -19.15
N GLU A 202 10.15 1.15 -18.21
CA GLU A 202 10.58 2.18 -17.26
C GLU A 202 11.80 2.99 -17.79
N GLU A 203 12.30 2.64 -18.99
CA GLU A 203 13.41 3.32 -19.67
C GLU A 203 12.96 4.67 -20.26
N SER A 204 13.93 5.53 -20.63
CA SER A 204 13.60 6.86 -21.14
C SER A 204 13.01 6.80 -22.55
N PRO A 205 12.26 7.83 -22.99
CA PRO A 205 11.78 7.90 -24.37
C PRO A 205 12.92 7.86 -25.40
N GLU A 206 14.08 8.43 -25.04
CA GLU A 206 15.28 8.55 -25.88
C GLU A 206 15.94 7.17 -26.09
N ASP A 207 16.00 6.34 -25.05
CA ASP A 207 16.49 4.95 -25.13
C ASP A 207 15.52 4.07 -25.95
N LEU A 208 14.21 4.26 -25.76
CA LEU A 208 13.20 3.46 -26.45
C LEU A 208 13.08 3.81 -27.94
N GLU A 209 13.17 5.09 -28.31
CA GLU A 209 13.26 5.51 -29.72
C GLU A 209 14.53 4.95 -30.38
N ALA A 210 15.67 4.94 -29.67
CA ALA A 210 16.90 4.32 -30.16
C ALA A 210 16.75 2.81 -30.41
N LEU A 211 16.13 2.07 -29.48
CA LEU A 211 15.85 0.63 -29.65
C LEU A 211 14.84 0.35 -30.78
N ILE A 212 13.87 1.22 -31.01
CA ILE A 212 12.91 1.09 -32.12
C ILE A 212 13.60 1.31 -33.48
N GLU A 213 14.52 2.27 -33.59
CA GLU A 213 15.28 2.49 -34.82
C GLU A 213 16.41 1.46 -35.01
N GLU A 214 17.04 0.94 -33.94
CA GLU A 214 17.98 -0.19 -34.00
C GLU A 214 17.27 -1.45 -34.53
N ALA A 215 16.07 -1.77 -34.01
CA ALA A 215 15.24 -2.87 -34.50
C ALA A 215 14.69 -2.67 -35.93
N ARG A 216 14.83 -1.48 -36.50
CA ARG A 216 14.56 -1.17 -37.93
C ARG A 216 15.83 -1.16 -38.80
N GLY A 217 17.01 -1.16 -38.20
CA GLY A 217 18.28 -0.86 -38.87
C GLY A 217 19.03 -2.06 -39.47
N GLU A 218 18.64 -3.31 -39.17
CA GLU A 218 19.36 -4.50 -39.65
C GLU A 218 19.00 -4.91 -41.10
N HIS A 219 19.33 -4.10 -42.11
CA HIS A 219 19.27 -4.58 -43.51
C HIS A 219 20.18 -3.92 -44.57
N GLU A 220 21.38 -3.44 -44.23
CA GLU A 220 22.37 -2.91 -45.22
C GLU A 220 23.70 -3.69 -45.30
N LYS A 221 24.26 -3.73 -46.54
CA LYS A 221 25.49 -4.40 -47.07
C LYS A 221 25.23 -5.77 -47.71
N GLU A 222 25.85 -6.17 -48.84
CA GLU A 222 26.99 -5.62 -49.65
C GLU A 222 26.55 -5.48 -51.14
N THR A 223 26.93 -4.43 -51.91
CA THR A 223 28.11 -4.27 -52.81
C THR A 223 28.33 -5.43 -53.83
N GLU A 224 28.75 -5.26 -55.11
CA GLU A 224 29.32 -4.17 -55.95
C GLU A 224 28.71 -4.25 -57.39
N GLU A 225 28.98 -3.45 -58.45
CA GLU A 225 29.72 -2.19 -58.76
C GLU A 225 29.18 -1.65 -60.12
N THR A 226 28.97 -0.34 -60.32
CA THR A 226 29.40 0.37 -61.56
C THR A 226 29.43 1.90 -61.35
N SER A 227 30.58 2.53 -61.60
CA SER A 227 30.83 3.97 -61.40
C SER A 227 30.17 4.94 -62.40
N ILE A 228 29.83 6.18 -61.95
CA ILE A 228 30.27 7.49 -62.52
C ILE A 228 29.79 8.66 -61.62
N ASN A 229 30.38 9.86 -61.78
CA ASN A 229 30.54 10.89 -60.75
C ASN A 229 29.48 12.01 -60.69
N GLU A 230 29.24 12.51 -59.47
CA GLU A 230 28.84 13.88 -59.04
C GLU A 230 27.90 14.74 -59.93
N ASN A 231 26.70 15.06 -59.40
CA ASN A 231 26.12 16.42 -59.27
C ASN A 231 24.80 16.35 -58.46
N ASP A 232 24.45 17.40 -57.69
CA ASP A 232 23.34 17.39 -56.74
C ASP A 232 21.93 17.40 -57.39
N ILE A 233 21.22 16.26 -57.34
CA ILE A 233 19.75 16.18 -57.47
C ILE A 233 19.26 15.06 -56.52
N GLU A 234 18.25 15.35 -55.69
CA GLU A 234 17.58 14.32 -54.86
C GLU A 234 16.85 13.31 -55.76
N PRO A 235 17.12 11.99 -55.67
CA PRO A 235 16.33 10.99 -56.38
C PRO A 235 15.00 10.77 -55.63
N GLU A 236 13.92 11.31 -56.18
CA GLU A 236 12.55 11.02 -55.74
C GLU A 236 12.32 9.50 -55.69
N VAL A 237 11.91 8.97 -54.53
CA VAL A 237 11.78 7.51 -54.33
C VAL A 237 10.55 7.00 -55.11
N VAL A 238 10.80 6.58 -56.36
CA VAL A 238 9.79 5.98 -57.24
C VAL A 238 9.46 4.56 -56.75
N LEU A 239 8.53 4.51 -55.79
CA LEU A 239 7.86 3.28 -55.35
C LEU A 239 7.34 2.50 -56.56
N THR A 240 7.48 1.18 -56.54
CA THR A 240 6.80 0.28 -57.47
C THR A 240 5.28 0.38 -57.30
N GLU A 241 4.49 -0.08 -58.29
CA GLU A 241 3.03 -0.06 -58.17
C GLU A 241 2.52 -0.90 -56.99
N ASP A 242 3.20 -1.99 -56.66
CA ASP A 242 2.89 -2.84 -55.50
C ASP A 242 3.20 -2.11 -54.18
N GLU A 243 4.34 -1.41 -54.08
CA GLU A 243 4.67 -0.58 -52.90
C GLU A 243 3.76 0.64 -52.77
N LYS A 244 3.30 1.24 -53.88
CA LYS A 244 2.27 2.30 -53.87
C LYS A 244 0.95 1.74 -53.35
N ALA A 245 0.54 0.56 -53.80
CA ALA A 245 -0.67 -0.10 -53.31
C ALA A 245 -0.58 -0.40 -51.80
N ILE A 246 0.54 -0.96 -51.34
CA ILE A 246 0.80 -1.21 -49.91
C ILE A 246 0.78 0.09 -49.10
N LYS A 247 1.48 1.14 -49.57
CA LYS A 247 1.55 2.43 -48.87
C LYS A 247 0.19 3.14 -48.80
N ALA A 248 -0.62 3.07 -49.86
CA ALA A 248 -1.98 3.59 -49.85
C ALA A 248 -2.86 2.80 -48.87
N TYR A 249 -2.85 1.47 -48.95
CA TYR A 249 -3.68 0.60 -48.12
C TYR A 249 -3.37 0.76 -46.61
N LEU A 250 -2.08 0.81 -46.25
CA LEU A 250 -1.63 1.08 -44.87
C LEU A 250 -1.97 2.50 -44.38
N SER A 251 -2.24 3.46 -45.29
CA SER A 251 -2.64 4.82 -44.91
C SER A 251 -4.15 4.99 -44.69
N GLU A 252 -4.98 4.07 -45.21
CA GLU A 252 -6.44 4.09 -45.05
C GLU A 252 -6.93 3.21 -43.88
N GLY A 253 -6.07 2.31 -43.38
CA GLY A 253 -6.28 1.59 -42.11
C GLY A 253 -6.99 0.24 -42.20
N ASP A 254 -7.24 -0.26 -43.41
CA ASP A 254 -7.82 -1.59 -43.61
C ASP A 254 -6.79 -2.72 -43.36
N PRO A 255 -7.21 -3.88 -42.82
CA PRO A 255 -6.32 -4.99 -42.49
C PRO A 255 -5.80 -5.70 -43.75
N LEU A 256 -4.52 -6.07 -43.76
CA LEU A 256 -3.85 -6.72 -44.90
C LEU A 256 -4.54 -8.04 -45.31
N PRO A 257 -4.60 -8.36 -46.63
CA PRO A 257 -5.12 -9.64 -47.12
C PRO A 257 -4.47 -10.85 -46.44
N SER A 258 -5.28 -11.87 -46.12
CA SER A 258 -4.85 -13.06 -45.37
C SER A 258 -3.63 -13.76 -45.97
N GLN A 259 -3.49 -13.79 -47.29
CA GLN A 259 -2.35 -14.38 -47.99
C GLN A 259 -1.01 -13.69 -47.66
N ILE A 260 -1.04 -12.39 -47.37
CA ILE A 260 0.12 -11.62 -46.91
C ILE A 260 0.36 -11.89 -45.42
N LEU A 261 -0.69 -11.90 -44.60
CA LEU A 261 -0.60 -12.24 -43.17
C LEU A 261 -0.03 -13.65 -42.95
N ASP A 262 -0.48 -14.66 -43.70
CA ASP A 262 0.02 -16.04 -43.65
C ASP A 262 1.50 -16.14 -44.06
N THR A 263 1.94 -15.28 -45.00
CA THR A 263 3.34 -15.24 -45.46
C THR A 263 4.25 -14.53 -44.46
N VAL A 264 3.77 -13.44 -43.84
CA VAL A 264 4.57 -12.56 -42.97
C VAL A 264 4.54 -13.00 -41.50
N ILE A 265 3.41 -13.46 -40.95
CA ILE A 265 3.24 -13.72 -39.51
C ILE A 265 3.55 -15.18 -39.13
N ALA A 266 3.22 -16.15 -39.98
CA ALA A 266 3.47 -17.58 -39.70
C ALA A 266 4.97 -17.99 -39.51
N PRO A 267 5.97 -17.23 -39.98
CA PRO A 267 7.37 -17.39 -39.58
C PRO A 267 7.67 -16.95 -38.13
N TYR A 268 7.14 -15.81 -37.69
CA TYR A 268 7.36 -15.27 -36.34
C TYR A 268 6.68 -16.13 -35.27
N TRP A 269 5.49 -16.66 -35.55
CA TRP A 269 4.73 -17.54 -34.65
C TRP A 269 5.35 -18.93 -34.41
N LYS A 270 6.62 -19.13 -34.81
CA LYS A 270 7.42 -20.35 -34.60
C LYS A 270 8.72 -20.06 -33.83
N GLN A 271 8.90 -18.84 -33.36
CA GLN A 271 10.01 -18.38 -32.53
C GLN A 271 9.48 -18.05 -31.12
N GLU A 272 10.33 -18.15 -30.11
CA GLU A 272 9.96 -17.74 -28.74
C GLU A 272 9.72 -16.21 -28.71
N PRO A 273 8.76 -15.70 -27.91
CA PRO A 273 8.06 -16.36 -26.80
C PRO A 273 6.80 -17.17 -27.16
N TYR A 274 6.48 -17.37 -28.45
CA TYR A 274 5.18 -17.92 -28.89
C TYR A 274 5.19 -19.43 -29.16
N LYS A 275 5.90 -20.22 -28.34
CA LYS A 275 6.23 -21.63 -28.64
C LYS A 275 6.12 -22.56 -27.43
#